data_AF-A0A934VSU8-F1
#
_entry.id   AF-A0A934VSU8-F1
#
_cell.length_a   1.000
_cell.length_b   1.000
_cell.length_c   1.000
_cell.angle_alpha   90.00
_cell.angle_beta   90.00
_cell.angle_gamma   90.00
#
_symmetry.space_group_name_H-M   'P 1'
#
loop_
_entity.id
_entity.type
_entity.pdbx_description
1 polymer ?
#
loop_
_entity_poly.entity_id
_entity_poly.type
_entity_poly.pdbx_seq_one_letter_code
_entity_poly.pdbx_strand_id
1 'polypeptide(L)'
;MKAAVLYTFFAIILALPLFGAGECPACGGVVTTVGKVADDETKPSKNQWVWNRSICANLLFDEDSLICTRCWLAKDKNQPDTWMRSSLLPDSFVIPLSDAIRRFPEPGNYNQRFVGKRRIESMSFWCADSPDLIGKFQNYCKQHDLTLKLTRSERYPKEVFVDVEQKPIAQQDGADQPATASEAKAGGNQKPQTEKEATPR
;
A
#
# COMPACT_ATOMS: atom_id res chain seq x y z
N MET A 1 -13.40 -62.18 6.03
CA MET A 1 -12.36 -61.14 5.92
C MET A 1 -13.08 -59.82 5.66
N LYS A 2 -13.11 -58.89 6.63
CA LYS A 2 -13.78 -57.58 6.51
C LYS A 2 -12.71 -56.51 6.54
N ALA A 3 -12.53 -55.77 5.44
CA ALA A 3 -11.61 -54.65 5.36
C ALA A 3 -12.28 -53.40 5.95
N ALA A 4 -11.69 -52.82 6.98
CA ALA A 4 -12.12 -51.56 7.57
C ALA A 4 -11.48 -50.41 6.79
N VAL A 5 -12.31 -49.57 6.16
CA VAL A 5 -11.89 -48.34 5.49
C VAL A 5 -11.87 -47.23 6.53
N LEU A 6 -10.68 -46.83 6.99
CA LEU A 6 -10.49 -45.66 7.83
C LEU A 6 -10.61 -44.39 6.97
N TYR A 7 -11.74 -43.69 7.07
CA TYR A 7 -11.86 -42.32 6.56
C TYR A 7 -11.18 -41.37 7.54
N THR A 8 -9.98 -40.92 7.20
CA THR A 8 -9.29 -39.83 7.91
C THR A 8 -9.94 -38.52 7.48
N PHE A 9 -10.81 -37.98 8.34
CA PHE A 9 -11.26 -36.60 8.23
C PHE A 9 -10.07 -35.67 8.49
N PHE A 10 -9.42 -35.22 7.43
CA PHE A 10 -8.52 -34.07 7.49
C PHE A 10 -9.38 -32.84 7.78
N ALA A 11 -9.51 -32.50 9.06
CA ALA A 11 -9.96 -31.18 9.46
C ALA A 11 -8.87 -30.19 9.05
N ILE A 12 -9.00 -29.61 7.85
CA ILE A 12 -8.26 -28.41 7.47
C ILE A 12 -8.78 -27.31 8.39
N ILE A 13 -8.13 -27.16 9.55
CA ILE A 13 -8.24 -25.95 10.35
C ILE A 13 -7.67 -24.85 9.47
N LEU A 14 -8.55 -24.17 8.74
CA LEU A 14 -8.28 -22.87 8.15
C LEU A 14 -7.85 -21.96 9.30
N ALA A 15 -6.54 -21.88 9.51
CA ALA A 15 -5.90 -20.83 10.29
C ALA A 15 -6.11 -19.53 9.53
N LEU A 16 -7.34 -19.00 9.61
CA LEU A 16 -7.64 -17.65 9.18
C LEU A 16 -6.72 -16.76 10.03
N PRO A 17 -5.83 -15.96 9.40
CA PRO A 17 -5.08 -14.97 10.14
C PRO A 17 -6.09 -13.98 10.71
N LEU A 18 -6.44 -14.19 11.98
CA LEU A 18 -6.95 -13.14 12.84
C LEU A 18 -5.81 -12.14 12.93
N PHE A 19 -5.83 -11.14 12.05
CA PHE A 19 -4.96 -9.98 12.19
C PHE A 19 -5.15 -9.47 13.62
N GLY A 20 -4.15 -9.69 14.47
CA GLY A 20 -4.18 -9.25 15.85
C GLY A 20 -4.42 -7.75 15.88
N ALA A 21 -5.23 -7.29 16.83
CA ALA A 21 -5.37 -5.87 17.09
C ALA A 21 -3.97 -5.30 17.42
N GLY A 22 -3.29 -4.72 16.41
CA GLY A 22 -1.90 -4.28 16.54
C GLY A 22 -1.00 -4.52 15.33
N GLU A 23 -1.45 -5.22 14.29
CA GLU A 23 -0.66 -5.42 13.06
C GLU A 23 -1.16 -4.58 11.88
N CYS A 24 -0.22 -4.17 11.04
CA CYS A 24 -0.52 -3.43 9.82
C CYS A 24 -1.11 -4.34 8.74
N PRO A 25 -2.26 -3.98 8.12
CA PRO A 25 -2.92 -4.83 7.13
C PRO A 25 -2.13 -5.03 5.82
N ALA A 26 -1.17 -4.16 5.51
CA ALA A 26 -0.39 -4.29 4.28
C ALA A 26 0.92 -5.07 4.44
N CYS A 27 1.53 -5.07 5.62
CA CYS A 27 2.89 -5.62 5.79
C CYS A 27 3.08 -6.49 7.03
N GLY A 28 2.04 -6.68 7.85
CA GLY A 28 2.11 -7.40 9.13
C GLY A 28 3.02 -6.74 10.18
N GLY A 29 3.53 -5.53 9.90
CA GLY A 29 4.40 -4.81 10.82
C GLY A 29 3.64 -4.34 12.06
N VAL A 30 4.35 -4.28 13.19
CA VAL A 30 3.82 -3.73 14.44
C VAL A 30 3.42 -2.26 14.25
N VAL A 31 2.28 -1.89 14.81
CA VAL A 31 1.77 -0.51 14.78
C VAL A 31 2.02 0.19 16.10
N THR A 32 2.16 1.50 16.04
CA THR A 32 2.24 2.40 17.20
C THR A 32 1.17 3.48 17.04
N THR A 33 1.10 4.43 17.97
CA THR A 33 0.23 5.60 17.84
C THR A 33 0.93 6.73 17.08
N VAL A 34 0.13 7.55 16.41
CA VAL A 34 0.58 8.74 15.68
C VAL A 34 1.33 9.70 16.61
N GLY A 35 0.83 9.96 17.82
CA GLY A 35 1.47 10.87 18.78
C GLY A 35 2.91 10.46 19.09
N LYS A 36 3.17 9.16 19.29
CA LYS A 36 4.52 8.62 19.55
C LYS A 36 5.49 8.83 18.38
N VAL A 37 4.99 8.97 17.16
CA VAL A 37 5.79 9.20 15.96
C VAL A 37 5.94 10.70 15.67
N ALA A 38 4.93 11.50 16.01
CA ALA A 38 4.90 12.94 15.77
C ALA A 38 5.86 13.75 16.68
N ASP A 39 6.35 13.14 17.75
CA ASP A 39 7.24 13.79 18.72
C ASP A 39 8.73 13.49 18.48
N ASP A 40 9.10 12.71 17.46
CA ASP A 40 10.52 12.42 17.15
C ASP A 40 11.18 13.58 16.38
N GLU A 41 11.61 14.63 17.09
CA GLU A 41 12.25 15.81 16.48
C GLU A 41 13.62 15.53 15.85
N THR A 42 14.16 14.32 16.02
CA THR A 42 15.50 13.96 15.55
C THR A 42 15.51 13.48 14.10
N LYS A 43 14.34 13.26 13.48
CA LYS A 43 14.23 12.72 12.11
C LYS A 43 13.33 13.61 11.24
N PRO A 44 13.70 13.87 9.97
CA PRO A 44 12.81 14.54 9.03
C PRO A 44 11.55 13.69 8.81
N SER A 45 10.39 14.37 8.87
CA SER A 45 9.09 13.72 8.66
C SER A 45 8.96 13.14 7.26
N LYS A 46 8.88 11.81 7.19
CA LYS A 46 8.50 11.07 5.98
C LYS A 46 6.99 11.06 5.75
N ASN A 47 6.23 11.71 6.62
CA ASN A 47 4.79 11.53 6.75
C ASN A 47 4.06 12.87 6.72
N GLN A 48 3.75 13.35 5.51
CA GLN A 48 3.13 14.66 5.34
C GLN A 48 1.70 14.74 5.86
N TRP A 49 0.93 13.64 5.88
CA TRP A 49 -0.47 13.71 6.33
C TRP A 49 -0.57 13.69 7.84
N VAL A 50 0.15 12.76 8.49
CA VAL A 50 0.11 12.59 9.94
C VAL A 50 0.96 13.62 10.66
N TRP A 51 2.09 13.99 10.07
CA TRP A 51 3.16 14.69 10.78
C TRP A 51 3.55 15.98 10.06
N ASN A 52 2.54 16.82 9.83
CA ASN A 52 2.76 18.18 9.41
C ASN A 52 2.31 19.16 10.49
N ARG A 53 3.26 19.52 11.37
CA ARG A 53 3.08 20.56 12.42
C ARG A 53 2.68 21.93 11.84
N SER A 54 2.88 22.15 10.53
CA SER A 54 2.47 23.38 9.82
C SER A 54 1.10 23.28 9.12
N ILE A 55 0.49 22.09 9.05
CA ILE A 55 -0.89 21.92 8.56
C ILE A 55 -1.81 21.80 9.77
N CYS A 56 -2.51 22.88 10.10
CA CYS A 56 -3.44 22.98 11.23
C CYS A 56 -4.68 22.07 11.15
N ALA A 57 -4.76 21.10 10.24
CA ALA A 57 -6.01 20.40 9.93
C ALA A 57 -5.82 19.01 9.33
N ASN A 58 -4.97 18.15 9.91
CA ASN A 58 -5.13 16.73 9.62
C ASN A 58 -6.39 16.20 10.32
N LEU A 59 -7.52 16.24 9.59
CA LEU A 59 -8.82 15.80 10.08
C LEU A 59 -8.97 14.27 10.09
N LEU A 60 -8.02 13.53 9.50
CA LEU A 60 -8.13 12.07 9.34
C LEU A 60 -7.40 11.29 10.43
N PHE A 61 -6.38 11.88 11.06
CA PHE A 61 -5.59 11.21 12.10
C PHE A 61 -5.47 12.11 13.33
N ASP A 62 -5.54 11.52 14.52
CA ASP A 62 -5.26 12.14 15.82
C ASP A 62 -4.09 11.41 16.50
N GLU A 63 -3.71 11.83 17.71
CA GLU A 63 -2.57 11.27 18.44
C GLU A 63 -2.73 9.78 18.77
N ASP A 64 -3.96 9.30 18.93
CA ASP A 64 -4.29 7.91 19.26
C ASP A 64 -4.44 7.02 18.02
N SER A 65 -4.55 7.61 16.83
CA SER A 65 -4.63 6.89 15.57
C SER A 65 -3.43 5.96 15.41
N LEU A 66 -3.68 4.74 14.93
CA LEU A 66 -2.62 3.75 14.76
C LEU A 66 -1.84 4.03 13.48
N ILE A 67 -0.53 3.78 13.51
CA ILE A 67 0.37 3.95 12.38
C ILE A 67 1.43 2.85 12.34
N CYS A 68 1.71 2.34 11.15
CA CYS A 68 2.81 1.43 10.91
C CYS A 68 4.09 2.20 10.51
N THR A 69 5.18 2.05 11.26
CA THR A 69 6.46 2.71 10.95
C THR A 69 7.26 2.03 9.82
N ARG A 70 6.85 0.83 9.39
CA ARG A 70 7.47 0.11 8.26
C ARG A 70 6.95 0.61 6.90
N CYS A 71 5.64 0.81 6.78
CA CYS A 71 4.98 1.16 5.51
C CYS A 71 4.25 2.51 5.53
N TRP A 72 4.20 3.18 6.69
CA TRP A 72 3.54 4.47 6.87
C TRP A 72 2.05 4.47 6.46
N LEU A 73 1.36 3.34 6.66
CA LEU A 73 -0.10 3.30 6.71
C LEU A 73 -0.57 3.74 8.09
N ALA A 74 -1.52 4.66 8.11
CA ALA A 74 -2.19 5.14 9.32
C ALA A 74 -3.68 4.81 9.27
N LYS A 75 -4.27 4.62 10.45
CA LYS A 75 -5.66 4.26 10.63
C LYS A 75 -6.50 5.52 10.74
N ASP A 76 -7.50 5.68 9.88
CA ASP A 76 -8.40 6.84 9.88
C ASP A 76 -9.23 6.84 11.18
N LYS A 77 -9.17 7.93 11.95
CA LYS A 77 -9.90 8.05 13.22
C LYS A 77 -11.41 8.05 13.02
N ASN A 78 -11.88 8.55 11.87
CA ASN A 78 -13.30 8.67 11.55
C ASN A 78 -13.85 7.36 10.96
N GLN A 79 -12.97 6.48 10.48
CA GLN A 79 -13.33 5.23 9.83
C GLN A 79 -12.46 4.09 10.38
N PRO A 80 -12.88 3.44 11.49
CA PRO A 80 -12.04 2.51 12.25
C PRO A 80 -11.66 1.22 11.49
N ASP A 81 -12.25 0.95 10.34
CA ASP A 81 -11.85 -0.17 9.47
C ASP A 81 -10.98 0.27 8.28
N THR A 82 -10.64 1.57 8.22
CA THR A 82 -9.93 2.17 7.10
C THR A 82 -8.51 2.52 7.50
N TRP A 83 -7.56 1.96 6.75
CA TRP A 83 -6.16 2.35 6.76
C TRP A 83 -5.82 3.10 5.49
N MET A 84 -5.01 4.14 5.58
CA MET A 84 -4.64 4.98 4.46
C MET A 84 -3.15 5.25 4.47
N ARG A 85 -2.57 5.39 3.29
CA ARG A 85 -1.19 5.86 3.13
C ARG A 85 -1.08 7.29 3.64
N SER A 86 -0.08 7.51 4.48
CA SER A 86 0.17 8.82 5.11
C SER A 86 1.43 9.54 4.57
N SER A 87 2.30 8.80 3.88
CA SER A 87 3.46 9.33 3.14
C SER A 87 3.11 9.71 1.70
N LEU A 88 3.74 10.75 1.14
CA LEU A 88 3.67 11.05 -0.31
C LEU A 88 4.85 10.44 -1.11
N LEU A 89 5.82 9.82 -0.45
CA LEU A 89 7.00 9.27 -1.13
C LEU A 89 6.60 8.13 -2.09
N PRO A 90 6.95 8.19 -3.39
CA PRO A 90 6.54 7.17 -4.37
C PRO A 90 7.01 5.75 -4.06
N ASP A 91 8.08 5.59 -3.30
CA ASP A 91 8.67 4.31 -2.87
C ASP A 91 8.07 3.76 -1.56
N SER A 92 7.15 4.51 -0.92
CA SER A 92 6.52 4.08 0.34
C SER A 92 5.45 3.00 0.17
N PHE A 93 5.12 2.61 -1.06
CA PHE A 93 4.21 1.48 -1.32
C PHE A 93 4.90 0.16 -1.04
N VAL A 94 4.67 -0.42 0.15
CA VAL A 94 5.12 -1.79 0.45
C VAL A 94 4.42 -2.80 -0.44
N ILE A 95 3.14 -2.56 -0.76
CA ILE A 95 2.41 -3.29 -1.79
C ILE A 95 2.39 -2.42 -3.04
N PRO A 96 3.04 -2.84 -4.15
CA PRO A 96 3.02 -2.08 -5.39
C PRO A 96 1.60 -1.76 -5.86
N LEU A 97 1.41 -0.57 -6.42
CA LEU A 97 0.16 -0.21 -7.11
C LEU A 97 -0.08 -1.15 -8.29
N SER A 98 -1.34 -1.37 -8.61
CA SER A 98 -1.78 -2.04 -9.82
C SER A 98 -1.23 -1.34 -11.06
N ASP A 99 -0.97 -2.12 -12.10
CA ASP A 99 -0.47 -1.59 -13.38
C ASP A 99 -1.44 -0.58 -13.99
N ALA A 100 -2.75 -0.76 -13.81
CA ALA A 100 -3.78 0.15 -14.29
C ALA A 100 -3.65 1.56 -13.68
N ILE A 101 -3.47 1.66 -12.36
CA ILE A 101 -3.27 2.94 -11.67
C ILE A 101 -1.87 3.50 -11.98
N ARG A 102 -0.83 2.67 -11.93
CA ARG A 102 0.56 3.09 -12.14
C ARG A 102 0.83 3.65 -13.55
N ARG A 103 0.18 3.08 -14.57
CA ARG A 103 0.37 3.47 -15.98
C ARG A 103 -0.69 4.44 -16.50
N PHE A 104 -1.47 5.04 -15.59
CA PHE A 104 -2.43 6.05 -16.00
C PHE A 104 -1.73 7.14 -16.83
N PRO A 105 -2.36 7.70 -17.89
CA PRO A 105 -1.68 8.56 -18.86
C PRO A 105 -1.04 9.83 -18.31
N GLU A 106 -1.39 10.22 -17.08
CA GLU A 106 -0.83 11.39 -16.39
C GLU A 106 -0.31 10.99 -15.01
N PRO A 107 0.81 11.57 -14.55
CA PRO A 107 1.26 11.40 -13.18
C PRO A 107 0.31 12.12 -12.22
N GLY A 108 0.14 11.58 -11.02
CA GLY A 108 -0.71 12.20 -10.02
C GLY A 108 -0.33 11.81 -8.60
N ASN A 109 -1.19 12.22 -7.67
CA ASN A 109 -1.09 11.85 -6.28
C ASN A 109 -1.73 10.48 -6.09
N TYR A 110 -0.89 9.45 -6.01
CA TYR A 110 -1.34 8.08 -5.77
C TYR A 110 -1.78 7.89 -4.31
N ASN A 111 -2.77 7.04 -4.08
CA ASN A 111 -3.22 6.62 -2.77
C ASN A 111 -3.51 5.12 -2.76
N GLN A 112 -3.32 4.50 -1.60
CA GLN A 112 -3.73 3.13 -1.34
C GLN A 112 -4.36 3.10 0.06
N ARG A 113 -5.60 2.64 0.11
CA ARG A 113 -6.37 2.47 1.35
C ARG A 113 -6.83 1.04 1.50
N PHE A 114 -6.94 0.58 2.74
CA PHE A 114 -7.43 -0.74 3.09
C PHE A 114 -8.69 -0.58 3.92
N VAL A 115 -9.81 -1.11 3.43
CA VAL A 115 -11.11 -1.10 4.12
C VAL A 115 -11.47 -2.54 4.48
N GLY A 116 -11.23 -2.92 5.72
CA GLY A 116 -11.22 -4.33 6.13
C GLY A 116 -10.17 -5.11 5.33
N LYS A 117 -10.59 -6.15 4.60
CA LYS A 117 -9.69 -6.96 3.74
C LYS A 117 -9.53 -6.39 2.33
N ARG A 118 -10.27 -5.35 1.96
CA ARG A 118 -10.28 -4.81 0.60
C ARG A 118 -9.20 -3.75 0.45
N ARG A 119 -8.39 -3.89 -0.61
CA ARG A 119 -7.43 -2.88 -1.05
C ARG A 119 -8.09 -2.01 -2.11
N ILE A 120 -8.05 -0.70 -1.92
CA ILE A 120 -8.55 0.29 -2.87
C ILE A 120 -7.37 1.19 -3.22
N GLU A 121 -7.13 1.33 -4.51
CA GLU A 121 -6.08 2.17 -5.05
C GLU A 121 -6.71 3.30 -5.84
N SER A 122 -6.14 4.49 -5.71
CA SER A 122 -6.59 5.64 -6.47
C SER A 122 -5.44 6.54 -6.85
N MET A 123 -5.71 7.44 -7.78
CA MET A 123 -4.83 8.55 -8.07
C MET A 123 -5.66 9.80 -8.33
N SER A 124 -5.10 10.95 -7.98
CA SER A 124 -5.79 12.22 -8.20
C SER A 124 -4.85 13.34 -8.61
N PHE A 125 -5.32 14.24 -9.47
CA PHE A 125 -4.54 15.36 -9.98
C PHE A 125 -5.47 16.45 -10.57
N TRP A 126 -4.93 17.65 -10.72
CA TRP A 126 -5.58 18.73 -11.47
C TRP A 126 -5.05 18.73 -12.91
N CYS A 127 -5.93 18.95 -13.88
CA CYS A 127 -5.54 19.16 -15.27
C CYS A 127 -6.45 20.18 -15.95
N ALA A 128 -6.11 20.58 -17.18
CA ALA A 128 -6.98 21.43 -17.99
C ALA A 128 -8.32 20.73 -18.29
N ASP A 129 -9.43 21.49 -18.24
CA ASP A 129 -10.76 21.03 -18.68
C ASP A 129 -10.81 21.04 -20.22
N SER A 130 -10.26 19.98 -20.82
CA SER A 130 -10.18 19.78 -22.26
C SER A 130 -10.98 18.54 -22.66
N PRO A 131 -11.92 18.64 -23.62
CA PRO A 131 -12.69 17.49 -24.10
C PRO A 131 -11.81 16.33 -24.59
N ASP A 132 -10.73 16.65 -25.31
CA ASP A 132 -9.81 15.64 -25.85
C ASP A 132 -9.07 14.90 -24.74
N LEU A 133 -8.60 15.63 -23.72
CA LEU A 133 -7.89 15.05 -22.58
C LEU A 133 -8.83 14.19 -21.72
N ILE A 134 -10.02 14.71 -21.42
CA ILE A 134 -11.04 13.98 -20.66
C ILE A 134 -11.48 12.72 -21.40
N GLY A 135 -11.66 12.80 -22.72
CA GLY A 135 -11.98 11.65 -23.57
C GLY A 135 -10.92 10.54 -23.49
N LYS A 136 -9.62 10.91 -23.45
CA LYS A 136 -8.53 9.94 -23.23
C LYS A 136 -8.64 9.26 -21.86
N PHE A 137 -8.91 10.02 -20.80
CA PHE A 137 -9.06 9.46 -19.45
C PHE A 137 -10.26 8.53 -19.34
N GLN A 138 -11.40 8.90 -19.92
CA GLN A 138 -12.60 8.06 -19.96
C GLN A 138 -12.34 6.75 -20.69
N ASN A 139 -11.69 6.80 -21.85
CA ASN A 139 -11.32 5.62 -22.63
C ASN A 139 -10.37 4.70 -21.85
N TYR A 140 -9.33 5.27 -21.23
CA TYR A 140 -8.40 4.52 -20.40
C TYR A 140 -9.12 3.85 -19.21
N CYS A 141 -9.97 4.58 -18.49
CA CYS A 141 -10.71 4.03 -17.36
C CYS A 141 -11.65 2.89 -17.78
N LYS A 142 -12.30 3.00 -18.94
CA LYS A 142 -13.15 1.94 -19.49
C LYS A 142 -12.34 0.69 -19.84
N GLN A 143 -11.15 0.86 -20.44
CA GLN A 143 -10.28 -0.26 -20.83
C GLN A 143 -9.71 -1.02 -19.63
N HIS A 144 -9.46 -0.32 -18.52
CA HIS A 144 -8.78 -0.87 -17.34
C HIS A 144 -9.70 -1.07 -16.13
N ASP A 145 -11.02 -1.03 -16.32
CA ASP A 145 -12.02 -1.17 -15.25
C ASP A 145 -11.80 -0.24 -14.04
N LEU A 146 -11.51 1.03 -14.34
CA LEU A 146 -11.38 2.09 -13.35
C LEU A 146 -12.65 2.95 -13.30
N THR A 147 -12.88 3.58 -12.16
CA THR A 147 -13.90 4.61 -11.97
C THR A 147 -13.25 5.98 -12.12
N LEU A 148 -13.84 6.84 -12.96
CA LEU A 148 -13.40 8.22 -13.16
C LEU A 148 -14.41 9.18 -12.54
N LYS A 149 -13.95 10.04 -11.65
CA LYS A 149 -14.72 11.18 -11.11
C LYS A 149 -14.04 12.48 -11.51
N LEU A 150 -14.84 13.40 -12.03
CA LEU A 150 -14.40 14.73 -12.45
C LEU A 150 -15.09 15.77 -11.57
N THR A 151 -14.32 16.63 -10.92
CA THR A 151 -14.84 17.70 -10.08
C THR A 151 -14.33 19.04 -10.61
N ARG A 152 -15.24 19.91 -11.05
CA ARG A 152 -14.89 21.24 -11.54
C ARG A 152 -14.80 22.23 -10.39
N SER A 153 -13.81 23.11 -10.46
CA SER A 153 -13.63 24.18 -9.47
C SER A 153 -14.27 25.46 -9.95
N GLU A 154 -15.12 26.08 -9.13
CA GLU A 154 -15.61 27.44 -9.39
C GLU A 154 -14.46 28.47 -9.41
N ARG A 155 -13.43 28.23 -8.59
CA ARG A 155 -12.25 29.10 -8.48
C ARG A 155 -11.33 28.99 -9.69
N TYR A 156 -11.27 27.82 -10.31
CA TYR A 156 -10.40 27.52 -11.45
C TYR A 156 -11.22 26.88 -12.58
N PRO A 157 -12.05 27.67 -13.30
CA PRO A 157 -13.04 27.15 -14.24
C PRO A 157 -12.44 26.50 -15.50
N LYS A 158 -11.13 26.65 -15.72
CA LYS A 158 -10.40 26.00 -16.82
C LYS A 158 -9.69 24.72 -16.38
N GLU A 159 -9.84 24.34 -15.12
CA GLU A 159 -9.23 23.16 -14.53
C GLU A 159 -10.30 22.22 -13.99
N VAL A 160 -9.99 20.93 -14.07
CA VAL A 160 -10.81 19.86 -13.52
C VAL A 160 -9.95 19.01 -12.60
N PHE A 161 -10.46 18.72 -11.42
CA PHE A 161 -9.88 17.72 -10.53
C PHE A 161 -10.32 16.35 -11.00
N VAL A 162 -9.34 15.53 -11.34
CA VAL A 162 -9.49 14.16 -11.78
C VAL A 162 -9.21 13.26 -10.59
N ASP A 163 -10.16 12.39 -10.27
CA ASP A 163 -10.01 11.33 -9.26
C ASP A 163 -10.33 9.99 -9.92
N VAL A 164 -9.36 9.09 -9.92
CA VAL A 164 -9.44 7.78 -10.55
C VAL A 164 -9.28 6.73 -9.48
N GLU A 165 -10.24 5.82 -9.37
CA GLU A 165 -10.25 4.76 -8.37
C GLU A 165 -10.36 3.40 -9.06
N GLN A 166 -9.58 2.43 -8.59
CA GLN A 166 -9.74 1.05 -9.02
C GLN A 166 -11.10 0.54 -8.55
N LYS A 167 -11.92 -0.01 -9.47
CA LYS A 167 -13.18 -0.64 -9.06
C LYS A 167 -12.88 -1.75 -8.05
N PRO A 168 -13.72 -1.91 -7.01
CA PRO A 168 -13.57 -3.03 -6.10
C PRO A 168 -13.55 -4.33 -6.90
N ILE A 169 -12.39 -4.99 -6.94
CA ILE A 169 -12.33 -6.36 -7.41
C ILE A 169 -13.12 -7.13 -6.36
N ALA A 170 -14.23 -7.77 -6.76
CA ALA A 170 -14.90 -8.72 -5.89
C ALA A 170 -13.81 -9.68 -5.41
N GLN A 171 -13.55 -9.72 -4.09
CA GLN A 171 -12.48 -10.56 -3.57
C GLN A 171 -12.73 -11.97 -4.11
N GLN A 172 -11.84 -12.44 -4.97
CA GLN A 172 -11.81 -13.85 -5.31
C GLN A 172 -11.37 -14.52 -4.02
N ASP A 173 -12.36 -14.97 -3.25
CA ASP A 173 -12.17 -15.71 -2.03
C ASP A 173 -11.33 -16.96 -2.36
N GLY A 174 -10.01 -16.87 -2.19
CA GLY A 174 -9.13 -18.03 -2.11
C GLY A 174 -8.48 -18.55 -3.40
N ALA A 175 -8.00 -17.70 -4.31
CA ALA A 175 -7.09 -18.17 -5.37
C ALA A 175 -5.66 -17.62 -5.17
N ASP A 176 -4.81 -18.49 -4.63
CA ASP A 176 -3.35 -18.50 -4.75
C ASP A 176 -2.61 -17.19 -4.43
N GLN A 177 -2.25 -17.03 -3.15
CA GLN A 177 -0.98 -16.36 -2.85
C GLN A 177 0.12 -17.09 -3.63
N PRO A 178 0.88 -16.42 -4.52
CA PRO A 178 2.07 -17.02 -5.07
C PRO A 178 2.98 -17.36 -3.89
N ALA A 179 3.25 -18.65 -3.71
CA ALA A 179 4.17 -19.16 -2.70
C ALA A 179 5.44 -18.31 -2.75
N THR A 180 5.70 -17.57 -1.68
CA THR A 180 6.96 -16.85 -1.51
C THR A 180 8.06 -17.90 -1.62
N ALA A 181 8.86 -17.80 -2.67
CA ALA A 181 10.00 -18.65 -2.92
C ALA A 181 10.86 -18.70 -1.65
N SER A 182 10.88 -19.86 -1.00
CA SER A 182 11.71 -20.12 0.16
C SER A 182 13.17 -20.03 -0.26
N GLU A 183 13.93 -19.25 0.50
CA GLU A 183 15.31 -19.55 0.91
C GLU A 183 16.23 -20.12 -0.19
N ALA A 184 16.88 -19.20 -0.92
CA ALA A 184 18.15 -19.51 -1.54
C ALA A 184 19.16 -19.85 -0.44
N LYS A 185 19.60 -21.12 -0.45
CA LYS A 185 20.61 -21.73 0.41
C LYS A 185 21.82 -20.83 0.64
N ALA A 186 22.27 -20.81 1.89
CA ALA A 186 23.56 -20.29 2.32
C ALA A 186 24.70 -20.83 1.44
N GLY A 187 25.27 -19.92 0.62
CA GLY A 187 26.52 -20.15 -0.09
C GLY A 187 27.69 -20.13 0.89
N GLY A 188 28.51 -21.18 0.81
CA GLY A 188 29.63 -21.42 1.70
C GLY A 188 30.65 -20.28 1.76
N ASN A 189 31.13 -20.06 2.97
CA ASN A 189 32.21 -19.16 3.34
C ASN A 189 33.53 -19.71 2.75
N GLN A 190 33.93 -19.27 1.56
CA GLN A 190 35.27 -19.55 1.03
C GLN A 190 36.27 -18.54 1.60
N LYS A 191 37.20 -19.08 2.37
CA LYS A 191 38.32 -18.40 3.03
C LYS A 191 39.27 -17.83 1.95
N PRO A 192 39.67 -16.55 2.00
CA PRO A 192 40.67 -16.03 1.07
C PRO A 192 42.05 -16.64 1.38
N GLN A 193 42.63 -17.32 0.38
CA GLN A 193 44.04 -17.71 0.40
C GLN A 193 44.91 -16.46 0.29
N THR A 194 45.83 -16.33 1.25
CA THR A 194 46.85 -15.29 1.32
C THR A 194 48.05 -15.78 0.52
N GLU A 195 48.29 -15.21 -0.65
CA GLU A 195 49.52 -15.46 -1.40
C GLU A 195 50.47 -14.27 -1.15
N LYS A 196 51.45 -14.50 -0.28
CA LYS A 196 52.61 -13.64 -0.10
C LYS A 196 53.65 -14.08 -1.12
N GLU A 197 53.84 -13.29 -2.18
CA GLU A 197 55.01 -13.42 -3.03
C GLU A 197 55.97 -12.27 -2.74
N ALA A 198 57.06 -12.62 -2.05
CA ALA A 198 58.20 -11.74 -1.82
C ALA A 198 59.10 -11.80 -3.07
N THR A 199 59.37 -10.65 -3.69
CA THR A 199 60.45 -10.53 -4.67
C THR A 199 61.55 -9.62 -4.11
N PRO A 200 62.83 -10.03 -4.17
CA PRO A 200 63.94 -9.30 -3.59
C PRO A 200 64.53 -8.28 -4.56
N ARG A 201 64.99 -7.15 -4.03
CA ARG A 201 66.29 -6.50 -4.35
C ARG A 201 66.54 -5.33 -3.40
#